data_AF-A0A845ST17-F1
#
_entry.id   AF-A0A845ST17-F1
#
_cell.length_a   1.000
_cell.length_b   1.000
_cell.length_c   1.000
_cell.angle_alpha   90.00
_cell.angle_beta   90.00
_cell.angle_gamma   90.00
#
_symmetry.space_group_name_H-M   'P 1'
#
loop_
_entity.id
_entity.type
_entity.pdbx_description
1 polymer ?
#
loop_
_entity_poly.entity_id
_entity_poly.type
_entity_poly.pdbx_seq_one_letter_code
_entity_poly.pdbx_strand_id
1 'polypeptide(L)'
;MPSFFSERTAEYSLVPAVLRALVKEFPSVAPIYFWRTREGNSVSQALNLHKRVRIMAMFARRPKIGKLENFVSGKINESVLNYAKHAREYGIATIGGFIAIDSFLDINNENRYIWFNLCNISESIYDYEFLCKINPCEIITEEDNFRKIKAINIEALIPIVNKYCKPLEWHHGMEIVYKLNQLTSPGSHGFFGRLWGGGYKPVLFLIFD
;
A
#
# COMPACT_ATOMS: atom_id res chain seq x y z
N MET A 1 21.27 -9.84 -7.07
CA MET A 1 20.60 -9.37 -8.31
C MET A 1 19.21 -8.71 -8.16
N PRO A 2 18.68 -8.29 -6.99
CA PRO A 2 17.45 -7.50 -6.88
C PRO A 2 17.71 -5.98 -6.97
N SER A 3 18.91 -5.57 -7.36
CA SER A 3 19.28 -4.16 -7.57
C SER A 3 18.49 -3.48 -8.68
N PHE A 4 17.80 -4.23 -9.54
CA PHE A 4 16.85 -3.74 -10.53
C PHE A 4 15.40 -3.64 -10.01
N PHE A 5 15.16 -3.98 -8.74
CA PHE A 5 13.81 -4.15 -8.20
C PHE A 5 13.37 -2.88 -7.51
N SER A 6 12.27 -2.28 -7.94
CA SER A 6 11.65 -1.14 -7.27
C SER A 6 10.29 -1.54 -6.70
N GLU A 7 9.74 -0.71 -5.83
CA GLU A 7 8.36 -0.80 -5.38
C GLU A 7 7.40 -0.81 -6.59
N ARG A 8 7.70 -0.08 -7.67
CA ARG A 8 6.91 -0.12 -8.92
C ARG A 8 6.88 -1.49 -9.56
N THR A 9 8.02 -2.17 -9.57
CA THR A 9 8.09 -3.52 -10.12
C THR A 9 7.29 -4.49 -9.27
N ALA A 10 7.30 -4.34 -7.94
CA ALA A 10 6.48 -5.15 -7.04
C ALA A 10 4.97 -4.93 -7.27
N GLU A 11 4.57 -3.69 -7.58
CA GLU A 11 3.18 -3.35 -7.89
C GLU A 11 2.63 -4.13 -9.09
N TYR A 12 3.44 -4.41 -10.13
CA TYR A 12 2.99 -5.21 -11.28
C TYR A 12 2.53 -6.62 -10.92
N SER A 13 3.02 -7.16 -9.81
CA SER A 13 2.70 -8.51 -9.33
C SER A 13 1.64 -8.49 -8.22
N LEU A 14 1.73 -7.50 -7.31
CA LEU A 14 0.82 -7.35 -6.16
C LEU A 14 -0.55 -6.77 -6.54
N VAL A 15 -0.61 -5.76 -7.43
CA VAL A 15 -1.88 -5.11 -7.81
C VAL A 15 -2.88 -6.08 -8.43
N PRO A 16 -2.50 -6.97 -9.37
CA PRO A 16 -3.43 -7.96 -9.91
C PRO A 16 -3.99 -8.91 -8.86
N ALA A 17 -3.19 -9.30 -7.85
CA ALA A 17 -3.65 -10.19 -6.77
C ALA A 17 -4.70 -9.50 -5.89
N VAL A 18 -4.47 -8.24 -5.51
CA VAL A 18 -5.46 -7.44 -4.78
C VAL A 18 -6.73 -7.26 -5.60
N LEU A 19 -6.60 -6.92 -6.89
CA LEU A 19 -7.76 -6.74 -7.76
C LEU A 19 -8.60 -8.03 -7.83
N ARG A 20 -7.97 -9.18 -8.08
CA ARG A 20 -8.64 -10.50 -8.08
C ARG A 20 -9.34 -10.81 -6.77
N ALA A 21 -8.77 -10.41 -5.63
CA ALA A 21 -9.39 -10.63 -4.33
C ALA A 21 -10.62 -9.74 -4.11
N LEU A 22 -10.55 -8.46 -4.49
CA LEU A 22 -11.63 -7.50 -4.28
C LEU A 22 -12.82 -7.72 -5.21
N VAL A 23 -12.60 -8.05 -6.48
CA VAL A 23 -13.69 -8.25 -7.46
C VAL A 23 -14.56 -9.48 -7.18
N LYS A 24 -14.19 -10.32 -6.20
CA LYS A 24 -15.04 -11.41 -5.70
C LYS A 24 -16.30 -10.88 -5.00
N GLU A 25 -16.24 -9.69 -4.41
CA GLU A 25 -17.36 -9.08 -3.67
C GLU A 25 -17.77 -7.71 -4.21
N PHE A 26 -16.82 -6.92 -4.72
CA PHE A 26 -17.10 -5.59 -5.22
C PHE A 26 -17.23 -5.59 -6.75
N PRO A 27 -18.37 -5.16 -7.32
CA PRO A 27 -18.64 -5.28 -8.76
C PRO A 27 -17.73 -4.39 -9.61
N SER A 28 -17.21 -3.30 -9.04
CA SER A 28 -16.36 -2.35 -9.75
C SER A 28 -15.22 -1.87 -8.87
N VAL A 29 -13.99 -2.21 -9.28
CA VAL A 29 -12.76 -1.84 -8.59
C VAL A 29 -11.75 -1.32 -9.60
N ALA A 30 -11.26 -0.10 -9.39
CA ALA A 30 -10.27 0.53 -10.25
C ALA A 30 -8.97 0.84 -9.48
N PRO A 31 -7.84 0.17 -9.77
CA PRO A 31 -6.54 0.55 -9.23
C PRO A 31 -6.03 1.80 -9.95
N ILE A 32 -5.62 2.82 -9.19
CA ILE A 32 -5.07 4.07 -9.73
C ILE A 32 -3.84 4.52 -8.98
N TYR A 33 -2.97 5.28 -9.66
CA TYR A 33 -2.08 6.22 -9.00
C TYR A 33 -2.74 7.59 -9.01
N PHE A 34 -2.92 8.17 -7.82
CA PHE A 34 -3.49 9.49 -7.72
C PHE A 34 -2.55 10.55 -8.33
N TRP A 35 -3.10 11.39 -9.20
CA TRP A 35 -2.40 12.51 -9.80
C TRP A 35 -3.33 13.69 -10.01
N ARG A 36 -3.10 14.80 -9.27
CA ARG A 36 -4.02 15.94 -9.25
C ARG A 36 -3.88 16.88 -10.46
N THR A 37 -2.71 16.95 -11.09
CA THR A 37 -2.34 18.04 -12.02
C THR A 37 -2.43 17.70 -13.51
N ARG A 38 -3.09 16.59 -13.90
CA ARG A 38 -3.36 16.33 -15.33
C ARG A 38 -4.64 17.01 -15.79
N GLU A 39 -4.67 17.39 -17.07
CA GLU A 39 -5.84 17.86 -17.80
C GLU A 39 -7.05 16.94 -17.55
N GLY A 40 -8.24 17.53 -17.36
CA GLY A 40 -9.48 16.77 -17.16
C GLY A 40 -9.83 16.45 -15.70
N ASN A 41 -9.09 16.93 -14.70
CA ASN A 41 -9.50 16.77 -13.29
C ASN A 41 -10.83 17.49 -13.00
N SER A 42 -11.05 18.68 -13.56
CA SER A 42 -12.35 19.37 -13.48
C SER A 42 -13.48 18.59 -14.15
N VAL A 43 -13.22 17.96 -15.30
CA VAL A 43 -14.20 17.13 -16.02
C VAL A 43 -14.50 15.84 -15.24
N SER A 44 -13.47 15.14 -14.74
CA SER A 44 -13.64 13.94 -13.91
C SER A 44 -14.36 14.25 -12.59
N GLN A 45 -14.07 15.40 -11.97
CA GLN A 45 -14.79 15.87 -10.80
C GLN A 45 -16.26 16.16 -11.13
N ALA A 46 -16.55 16.83 -12.24
CA ALA A 46 -17.91 17.11 -12.67
C ALA A 46 -18.70 15.84 -12.98
N LEU A 47 -18.10 14.87 -13.69
CA LEU A 47 -18.73 13.59 -14.06
C LEU A 47 -19.02 12.69 -12.86
N ASN A 48 -18.30 12.86 -11.75
CA ASN A 48 -18.42 12.01 -10.57
C ASN A 48 -18.91 12.79 -9.33
N LEU A 49 -19.42 14.02 -9.50
CA LEU A 49 -19.74 14.93 -8.40
C LEU A 49 -20.67 14.31 -7.34
N HIS A 50 -21.66 13.53 -7.80
CA HIS A 50 -22.65 12.87 -6.94
C HIS A 50 -22.32 11.40 -6.63
N LYS A 51 -21.19 10.89 -7.12
CA LYS A 51 -20.79 9.50 -6.86
C LYS A 51 -20.12 9.38 -5.51
N ARG A 52 -20.33 8.22 -4.90
CA ARG A 52 -19.62 7.80 -3.69
C ARG A 52 -18.60 6.73 -4.04
N VAL A 53 -17.50 6.73 -3.31
CA VAL A 53 -16.39 5.81 -3.52
C VAL A 53 -15.83 5.37 -2.18
N ARG A 54 -15.56 4.07 -2.05
CA ARG A 54 -14.72 3.52 -0.98
C ARG A 54 -13.29 3.46 -1.49
N ILE A 55 -12.32 3.82 -0.66
CA ILE A 55 -10.91 3.89 -1.05
C ILE A 55 -10.08 2.99 -0.15
N MET A 56 -9.26 2.12 -0.75
CA MET A 56 -8.21 1.39 -0.06
C MET A 56 -6.85 1.76 -0.65
N ALA A 57 -5.84 1.94 0.19
CA ALA A 57 -4.46 2.22 -0.20
C ALA A 57 -3.57 0.98 -0.01
N MET A 58 -2.73 0.67 -0.99
CA MET A 58 -1.72 -0.38 -0.92
C MET A 58 -0.32 0.22 -1.12
N PHE A 59 0.59 -0.10 -0.21
CA PHE A 59 2.02 0.18 -0.39
C PHE A 59 2.77 -1.12 -0.69
N ALA A 60 3.34 -1.20 -1.88
CA ALA A 60 4.23 -2.30 -2.24
C ALA A 60 5.62 -2.10 -1.62
N ARG A 61 6.20 -3.18 -1.11
CA ARG A 61 7.51 -3.22 -0.47
C ARG A 61 8.37 -4.29 -1.16
N ARG A 62 9.61 -3.92 -1.47
CA ARG A 62 10.60 -4.85 -2.05
C ARG A 62 11.43 -5.54 -0.96
N PRO A 63 11.87 -6.80 -1.16
CA PRO A 63 12.91 -7.43 -0.38
C PRO A 63 14.23 -6.74 -0.61
N LYS A 64 15.02 -6.66 0.46
CA LYS A 64 16.46 -6.42 0.40
C LYS A 64 17.13 -7.78 0.59
N ILE A 65 17.98 -8.16 -0.36
CA ILE A 65 18.79 -9.37 -0.21
C ILE A 65 19.96 -9.06 0.72
N GLY A 66 20.04 -9.84 1.80
CA GLY A 66 21.16 -9.82 2.72
C GLY A 66 22.19 -10.89 2.40
N LYS A 67 23.11 -11.10 3.34
CA LYS A 67 24.11 -12.18 3.28
C LYS A 67 23.58 -13.53 3.77
N LEU A 68 22.42 -13.54 4.42
CA LEU A 68 21.83 -14.73 5.02
C LEU A 68 21.04 -15.52 3.96
N GLU A 69 21.51 -16.73 3.66
CA GLU A 69 20.88 -17.60 2.66
C GLU A 69 19.44 -17.98 3.06
N ASN A 70 18.53 -18.01 2.08
CA ASN A 70 17.09 -18.27 2.25
C ASN A 70 16.31 -17.18 3.01
N PHE A 71 16.91 -16.03 3.26
CA PHE A 71 16.23 -14.89 3.90
C PHE A 71 16.31 -13.62 3.07
N VAL A 72 15.25 -12.84 3.18
CA VAL A 72 15.17 -11.46 2.70
C VAL A 72 14.71 -10.56 3.82
N SER A 73 15.19 -9.31 3.83
CA SER A 73 14.68 -8.31 4.77
C SER A 73 13.67 -7.39 4.10
N GLY A 74 12.69 -6.96 4.88
CA GLY A 74 11.69 -5.99 4.49
C GLY A 74 11.63 -4.84 5.48
N LYS A 75 11.01 -3.75 5.04
CA LYS A 75 10.84 -2.54 5.85
C LYS A 75 9.55 -1.85 5.48
N ILE A 76 8.69 -1.53 6.44
CA ILE A 76 7.58 -0.59 6.29
C ILE A 76 8.01 0.72 6.95
N ASN A 77 8.13 1.77 6.15
CA ASN A 77 8.66 3.03 6.63
C ASN A 77 7.68 3.75 7.56
N GLU A 78 8.20 4.51 8.52
CA GLU A 78 7.43 5.39 9.41
C GLU A 78 6.43 6.26 8.61
N SER A 79 6.84 6.84 7.48
CA SER A 79 5.95 7.65 6.64
C SER A 79 4.75 6.87 6.10
N VAL A 80 4.91 5.58 5.79
CA VAL A 80 3.81 4.69 5.38
C VAL A 80 2.91 4.36 6.58
N LEU A 81 3.49 4.13 7.76
CA LEU A 81 2.74 3.88 8.99
C LEU A 81 1.93 5.11 9.42
N ASN A 82 2.53 6.30 9.30
CA ASN A 82 1.87 7.59 9.54
C ASN A 82 0.76 7.85 8.51
N TYR A 83 0.98 7.53 7.23
CA TYR A 83 -0.10 7.56 6.23
C TYR A 83 -1.26 6.66 6.67
N ALA A 84 -0.98 5.40 7.02
CA ALA A 84 -2.00 4.42 7.37
C ALA A 84 -2.84 4.85 8.59
N LYS A 85 -2.17 5.41 9.61
CA LYS A 85 -2.82 5.97 10.80
C LYS A 85 -3.83 7.07 10.42
N HIS A 86 -3.41 8.07 9.66
CA HIS A 86 -4.29 9.19 9.28
C HIS A 86 -5.36 8.76 8.25
N ALA A 87 -5.02 7.88 7.31
CA ALA A 87 -5.96 7.36 6.32
C ALA A 87 -7.18 6.70 6.98
N ARG A 88 -6.94 5.94 8.06
CA ARG A 88 -8.00 5.29 8.83
C ARG A 88 -9.02 6.28 9.39
N GLU A 89 -8.59 7.45 9.86
CA GLU A 89 -9.48 8.47 10.43
C GLU A 89 -10.52 8.96 9.41
N TYR A 90 -10.13 8.98 8.14
CA TYR A 90 -11.00 9.30 7.01
C TYR A 90 -11.79 8.11 6.44
N GLY A 91 -11.66 6.92 7.04
CA GLY A 91 -12.29 5.71 6.52
C GLY A 91 -11.63 5.21 5.24
N ILE A 92 -10.30 5.27 5.16
CA ILE A 92 -9.50 4.66 4.09
C ILE A 92 -8.65 3.53 4.69
N ALA A 93 -8.90 2.30 4.26
CA ALA A 93 -8.08 1.16 4.67
C ALA A 93 -6.69 1.24 4.05
N THR A 94 -5.65 0.84 4.78
CA THR A 94 -4.28 0.76 4.26
C THR A 94 -3.70 -0.63 4.48
N ILE A 95 -3.09 -1.18 3.43
CA ILE A 95 -2.38 -2.46 3.45
C ILE A 95 -0.95 -2.31 2.95
N GLY A 96 -0.07 -3.19 3.39
CA GLY A 96 1.27 -3.40 2.81
C GLY A 96 1.32 -4.71 2.04
N GLY A 97 1.99 -4.73 0.89
CA GLY A 97 2.30 -5.96 0.15
C GLY A 97 3.80 -6.13 0.00
N PHE A 98 4.32 -7.31 0.28
CA PHE A 98 5.74 -7.65 0.18
C PHE A 98 5.91 -8.95 -0.61
N ILE A 99 6.97 -9.06 -1.40
CA ILE A 99 7.27 -10.27 -2.18
C ILE A 99 8.55 -10.90 -1.62
N ALA A 100 8.43 -12.05 -0.97
CA ALA A 100 9.54 -12.76 -0.34
C ALA A 100 10.31 -13.61 -1.37
N ILE A 101 11.14 -12.96 -2.18
CA ILE A 101 11.93 -13.58 -3.26
C ILE A 101 13.38 -13.13 -3.24
N ASP A 102 14.29 -14.01 -3.63
CA ASP A 102 15.69 -13.72 -3.94
C ASP A 102 15.96 -13.66 -5.46
N SER A 103 15.04 -14.19 -6.27
CA SER A 103 15.09 -14.21 -7.73
C SER A 103 13.88 -13.52 -8.35
N PHE A 104 14.13 -12.71 -9.37
CA PHE A 104 13.08 -12.07 -10.18
C PHE A 104 12.19 -13.05 -10.93
N LEU A 105 12.68 -14.26 -11.19
CA LEU A 105 11.91 -15.30 -11.88
C LEU A 105 10.65 -15.70 -11.09
N ASP A 106 10.68 -15.50 -9.77
CA ASP A 106 9.59 -15.83 -8.86
C ASP A 106 8.67 -14.65 -8.54
N ILE A 107 8.83 -13.50 -9.22
CA ILE A 107 8.10 -12.27 -8.85
C ILE A 107 6.57 -12.41 -8.92
N ASN A 108 6.07 -13.26 -9.81
CA ASN A 108 4.63 -13.51 -9.98
C ASN A 108 4.13 -14.72 -9.17
N ASN A 109 4.96 -15.31 -8.33
CA ASN A 109 4.56 -16.44 -7.50
C ASN A 109 3.79 -15.94 -6.28
N GLU A 110 2.46 -16.03 -6.32
CA GLU A 110 1.59 -15.51 -5.24
C GLU A 110 1.82 -16.18 -3.88
N ASN A 111 2.36 -17.40 -3.85
CA ASN A 111 2.76 -18.07 -2.61
C ASN A 111 3.93 -17.34 -1.92
N ARG A 112 4.57 -16.38 -2.60
CA ARG A 112 5.63 -15.50 -2.07
C ARG A 112 5.11 -14.19 -1.52
N TYR A 113 3.82 -13.91 -1.65
CA TYR A 113 3.27 -12.63 -1.22
C TYR A 113 2.96 -12.65 0.27
N ILE A 114 3.36 -11.58 0.93
CA ILE A 114 3.08 -11.33 2.34
C ILE A 114 2.31 -10.03 2.41
N TRP A 115 1.12 -10.10 3.00
CA TRP A 115 0.22 -8.96 3.15
C TRP A 115 0.21 -8.50 4.59
N PHE A 116 0.13 -7.19 4.80
CA PHE A 116 0.10 -6.58 6.11
C PHE A 116 -1.15 -5.73 6.27
N ASN A 117 -1.90 -5.93 7.35
CA ASN A 117 -2.96 -5.01 7.73
C ASN A 117 -2.37 -3.81 8.50
N LEU A 118 -2.36 -2.63 7.87
CA LEU A 118 -1.83 -1.40 8.48
C LEU A 118 -2.94 -0.56 9.15
N CYS A 119 -4.20 -1.01 9.12
CA CYS A 119 -5.33 -0.27 9.70
C CYS A 119 -5.32 -0.25 11.24
N ASN A 120 -4.58 -1.13 11.89
CA ASN A 120 -4.58 -1.24 13.36
C ASN A 120 -3.43 -0.48 14.04
N ILE A 121 -2.72 0.36 13.30
CA ILE A 121 -1.67 1.21 13.84
C ILE A 121 -2.31 2.32 14.70
N SER A 122 -2.02 2.32 16.00
CA SER A 122 -2.60 3.25 16.97
C SER A 122 -1.61 4.31 17.49
N GLU A 123 -0.31 4.03 17.45
CA GLU A 123 0.74 4.88 18.03
C GLU A 123 1.71 5.38 16.94
N SER A 124 2.56 6.35 17.29
CA SER A 124 3.69 6.72 16.44
C SER A 124 4.65 5.53 16.41
N ILE A 125 4.86 4.95 15.24
CA ILE A 125 5.74 3.80 15.08
C ILE A 125 6.92 4.24 14.23
N TYR A 126 8.12 4.00 14.73
CA TYR A 126 9.34 4.03 13.93
C TYR A 126 9.23 3.06 12.76
N ASP A 127 10.21 3.10 11.85
CA ASP A 127 10.33 2.11 10.80
C ASP A 127 10.16 0.66 11.33
N TYR A 128 9.28 -0.12 10.69
CA TYR A 128 9.10 -1.54 10.99
C TYR A 128 9.99 -2.36 10.08
N GLU A 129 11.06 -2.93 10.63
CA GLU A 129 11.98 -3.82 9.91
C GLU A 129 11.69 -5.27 10.28
N PHE A 130 11.82 -6.16 9.31
CA PHE A 130 11.56 -7.59 9.51
C PHE A 130 12.47 -8.44 8.62
N LEU A 131 12.77 -9.64 9.09
CA LEU A 131 13.34 -10.70 8.28
C LEU A 131 12.22 -11.63 7.80
N CYS A 132 12.39 -12.20 6.62
CA CYS A 132 11.46 -13.16 6.08
C CYS A 132 12.22 -14.34 5.49
N LYS A 133 11.83 -15.55 5.89
CA LYS A 133 12.30 -16.79 5.28
C LYS A 133 11.57 -16.97 3.95
N ILE A 134 12.30 -17.09 2.84
CA ILE A 134 11.73 -17.22 1.49
C ILE A 134 10.85 -18.48 1.39
N ASN A 135 11.24 -19.58 2.05
CA ASN A 135 10.50 -20.83 2.12
C ASN A 135 10.38 -21.24 3.60
N PRO A 136 9.22 -21.06 4.27
CA PRO A 136 7.85 -21.03 3.72
C PRO A 136 7.17 -19.65 3.72
N CYS A 137 7.88 -18.55 3.41
CA CYS A 137 7.33 -17.17 3.48
C CYS A 137 6.90 -16.76 4.89
N GLU A 138 7.79 -16.99 5.86
CA GLU A 138 7.53 -16.74 7.27
C GLU A 138 8.26 -15.48 7.73
N ILE A 139 7.55 -14.58 8.44
CA ILE A 139 8.16 -13.39 9.04
C ILE A 139 8.82 -13.77 10.35
N ILE A 140 10.10 -13.41 10.48
CA ILE A 140 10.85 -13.47 11.72
C ILE A 140 11.04 -12.03 12.21
N THR A 141 10.45 -11.73 13.36
CA THR A 141 10.66 -10.46 14.06
C THR A 141 11.42 -10.72 15.35
N GLU A 142 12.53 -10.04 15.56
CA GLU A 142 13.35 -10.19 16.78
C GLU A 142 12.81 -9.39 17.98
N GLU A 143 11.86 -8.46 17.78
CA GLU A 143 11.43 -7.53 18.83
C GLU A 143 9.93 -7.58 19.16
N ASP A 144 9.63 -7.70 20.46
CA ASP A 144 8.28 -7.69 21.03
C ASP A 144 7.51 -6.36 20.83
N ASN A 145 8.22 -5.26 20.57
CA ASN A 145 7.63 -3.93 20.37
C ASN A 145 6.84 -3.81 19.06
N PHE A 146 7.09 -4.69 18.08
CA PHE A 146 6.44 -4.63 16.77
C PHE A 146 5.33 -5.67 16.54
N ARG A 147 4.85 -6.33 17.60
CA ARG A 147 3.71 -7.28 17.58
C ARG A 147 2.37 -6.70 17.04
N LYS A 148 2.33 -5.42 16.65
CA LYS A 148 1.12 -4.72 16.17
C LYS A 148 0.87 -4.90 14.67
N ILE A 149 1.90 -5.05 13.85
CA ILE A 149 1.72 -5.26 12.40
C ILE A 149 1.64 -6.75 12.13
N LYS A 150 0.44 -7.22 11.80
CA LYS A 150 0.18 -8.65 11.54
C LYS A 150 0.18 -8.93 10.04
N ALA A 151 0.88 -9.99 9.67
CA ALA A 151 0.67 -10.62 8.39
C ALA A 151 -0.78 -11.12 8.29
N ILE A 152 -1.38 -10.97 7.12
CA ILE A 152 -2.74 -11.43 6.82
C ILE A 152 -2.72 -12.28 5.55
N ASN A 153 -3.74 -13.11 5.40
CA ASN A 153 -4.01 -13.71 4.09
C ASN A 153 -4.78 -12.71 3.21
N ILE A 154 -4.68 -12.86 1.88
CA ILE A 154 -5.34 -12.00 0.90
C ILE A 154 -6.88 -12.04 1.05
N GLU A 155 -7.47 -13.15 1.53
CA GLU A 155 -8.91 -13.24 1.79
C GLU A 155 -9.37 -12.25 2.89
N ALA A 156 -8.45 -11.78 3.75
CA ALA A 156 -8.77 -10.78 4.75
C ALA A 156 -8.98 -9.37 4.18
N LEU A 157 -8.72 -9.13 2.88
CA LEU A 157 -8.92 -7.83 2.26
C LEU A 157 -10.39 -7.39 2.26
N ILE A 158 -11.31 -8.32 1.96
CA ILE A 158 -12.75 -8.07 1.97
C ILE A 158 -13.22 -7.57 3.35
N PRO A 159 -13.00 -8.30 4.47
CA PRO A 159 -13.44 -7.83 5.77
C PRO A 159 -12.71 -6.55 6.21
N ILE A 160 -11.47 -6.31 5.76
CA ILE A 160 -10.78 -5.03 5.99
C ILE A 160 -11.52 -3.89 5.27
N VAL A 161 -11.84 -4.04 3.99
CA VAL A 161 -12.56 -3.02 3.22
C VAL A 161 -13.92 -2.73 3.87
N ASN A 162 -14.70 -3.77 4.17
CA ASN A 162 -16.02 -3.59 4.79
C ASN A 162 -15.96 -2.94 6.18
N LYS A 163 -14.90 -3.20 6.94
CA LYS A 163 -14.73 -2.63 8.29
C LYS A 163 -14.21 -1.20 8.28
N TYR A 164 -13.27 -0.87 7.41
CA TYR A 164 -12.52 0.39 7.50
C TYR A 164 -12.83 1.38 6.36
N CYS A 165 -13.25 0.92 5.19
CA CYS A 165 -13.51 1.80 4.05
C CYS A 165 -14.92 2.39 4.11
N LYS A 166 -15.03 3.69 4.38
CA LYS A 166 -16.32 4.40 4.37
C LYS A 166 -16.64 4.90 2.95
N PRO A 167 -17.91 4.90 2.52
CA PRO A 167 -18.30 5.56 1.28
C PRO A 167 -18.13 7.08 1.39
N LEU A 168 -17.19 7.65 0.64
CA LEU A 168 -16.89 9.08 0.61
C LEU A 168 -17.49 9.70 -0.65
N GLU A 169 -17.94 10.96 -0.56
CA GLU A 169 -18.22 11.73 -1.78
C GLU A 169 -16.94 11.87 -2.60
N TRP A 170 -17.04 11.70 -3.91
CA TRP A 170 -15.87 11.64 -4.80
C TRP A 170 -14.88 12.79 -4.56
N HIS A 171 -15.37 14.03 -4.58
CA HIS A 171 -14.54 15.23 -4.40
C HIS A 171 -13.85 15.23 -3.03
N HIS A 172 -14.57 14.85 -1.98
CA HIS A 172 -14.05 14.79 -0.62
C HIS A 172 -12.98 13.70 -0.49
N GLY A 173 -13.22 12.52 -1.07
CA GLY A 173 -12.26 11.42 -1.11
C GLY A 173 -10.97 11.79 -1.82
N MET A 174 -11.05 12.48 -2.97
CA MET A 174 -9.85 12.92 -3.70
C MET A 174 -9.06 14.01 -2.95
N GLU A 175 -9.74 14.93 -2.24
CA GLU A 175 -9.06 15.91 -1.38
C GLU A 175 -8.38 15.26 -0.17
N ILE A 176 -9.02 14.25 0.44
CA ILE A 176 -8.39 13.44 1.51
C ILE A 176 -7.13 12.77 0.98
N VAL A 177 -7.22 12.07 -0.15
CA VAL A 177 -6.07 11.39 -0.79
C VAL A 177 -4.95 12.38 -1.08
N TYR A 178 -5.27 13.57 -1.59
CA TYR A 178 -4.27 14.61 -1.82
C TYR A 178 -3.55 15.00 -0.52
N LYS A 179 -4.28 15.25 0.57
CA LYS A 179 -3.69 15.58 1.88
C LYS A 179 -2.81 14.45 2.40
N LEU A 180 -3.27 13.21 2.32
CA LEU A 180 -2.53 12.03 2.79
C LEU A 180 -1.22 11.82 2.02
N ASN A 181 -1.21 12.04 0.70
CA ASN A 181 0.01 11.93 -0.11
C ASN A 181 1.10 12.96 0.25
N GLN A 182 0.74 14.04 0.95
CA GLN A 182 1.75 14.98 1.46
C GLN A 182 2.49 14.43 2.68
N LEU A 183 1.91 13.46 3.41
CA LEU A 183 2.54 12.83 4.59
C LEU A 183 3.70 11.89 4.21
N THR A 184 3.66 11.34 3.00
CA THR A 184 4.71 10.45 2.49
C THR A 184 5.72 11.15 1.59
N SER A 185 5.52 12.45 1.38
CA SER A 185 6.46 13.32 0.68
C SER A 185 7.50 13.85 1.68
N PRO A 186 8.81 13.74 1.42
CA PRO A 186 9.85 14.32 2.26
C PRO A 186 9.64 15.83 2.29
N GLY A 187 9.36 16.36 3.47
CA GLY A 187 9.10 17.78 3.67
C GLY A 187 10.31 18.65 3.30
N SER A 188 9.99 19.85 2.80
CA SER A 188 10.74 21.11 3.06
C SER A 188 12.21 21.28 2.63
N HIS A 189 12.85 20.37 1.88
CA HIS A 189 14.20 20.61 1.34
C HIS A 189 14.25 20.58 -0.19
N GLY A 190 13.86 21.69 -0.80
CA GLY A 190 14.32 22.05 -2.14
C GLY A 190 13.42 21.68 -3.33
N PHE A 191 13.54 22.52 -4.36
CA PHE A 191 12.83 22.50 -5.64
C PHE A 191 12.93 21.14 -6.39
N PHE A 192 13.94 20.31 -6.08
CA PHE A 192 14.21 19.04 -6.74
C PHE A 192 13.36 17.85 -6.26
N GLY A 193 12.86 17.84 -5.00
CA GLY A 193 12.02 16.75 -4.48
C GLY A 193 10.66 16.64 -5.18
N ARG A 194 10.17 17.76 -5.74
CA ARG A 194 8.91 17.82 -6.52
C ARG A 194 9.06 17.33 -7.96
N LEU A 195 10.25 17.46 -8.56
CA LEU A 195 10.54 17.05 -9.95
C LEU A 195 10.87 15.55 -10.07
N TRP A 196 11.40 14.94 -9.00
CA TRP A 196 11.85 13.53 -9.00
C TRP A 196 10.99 12.59 -8.15
N GLY A 197 9.80 13.01 -7.72
CA GLY A 197 8.77 12.12 -7.17
C GLY A 197 9.21 11.28 -5.96
N GLY A 198 10.20 11.74 -5.18
CA GLY A 198 10.79 10.98 -4.10
C GLY A 198 9.88 10.96 -2.89
N GLY A 199 8.97 10.00 -2.79
CA GLY A 199 8.09 9.76 -1.65
C GLY A 199 7.29 8.48 -1.90
N TYR A 200 6.96 7.73 -0.85
CA TYR A 200 6.18 6.49 -1.04
C TYR A 200 4.76 6.83 -1.47
N LYS A 201 4.34 6.37 -2.64
CA LYS A 201 2.97 6.60 -3.14
C LYS A 201 2.22 5.28 -3.16
N PRO A 202 1.02 5.21 -2.57
CA PRO A 202 0.22 4.00 -2.65
C PRO A 202 -0.37 3.83 -4.06
N VAL A 203 -0.68 2.59 -4.39
CA VAL A 203 -1.75 2.28 -5.35
C VAL A 203 -3.06 2.41 -4.61
N LEU A 204 -4.01 3.17 -5.16
CA LEU A 204 -5.35 3.29 -4.60
C LEU A 204 -6.30 2.37 -5.33
N PHE A 205 -7.09 1.60 -4.61
CA PHE A 205 -8.20 0.84 -5.14
C PHE A 205 -9.48 1.63 -4.87
N LEU A 206 -10.05 2.18 -5.94
CA LEU A 206 -11.34 2.84 -5.92
C LEU A 206 -12.41 1.79 -6.07
N ILE A 207 -13.27 1.67 -5.07
CA ILE A 207 -14.31 0.65 -4.98
C ILE A 207 -15.65 1.36 -5.10
N PHE A 208 -16.41 0.99 -6.12
CA PHE A 208 -17.73 1.54 -6.41
C PHE A 208 -18.78 0.47 -6.14
N ASP A 209 -19.78 0.87 -5.36
CA ASP A 209 -20.99 0.08 -5.11
C ASP A 209 -21.97 0.22 -6.28
#